data_AF-A0A1G5VLJ8-F1
#
_entry.id   AF-A0A1G5VLJ8-F1
#
_cell.length_a   1.000
_cell.length_b   1.000
_cell.length_c   1.000
_cell.angle_alpha   90.00
_cell.angle_beta   90.00
_cell.angle_gamma   90.00
#
_symmetry.space_group_name_H-M   'P 1'
#
loop_
_entity.id
_entity.type
_entity.pdbx_description
1 polymer ?
#
loop_
_entity_poly.entity_id
_entity_poly.type
_entity_poly.pdbx_seq_one_letter_code
_entity_poly.pdbx_strand_id
1 'polypeptide(L)'
;MMLSPEQIIRINQKIRLRRVKYNDICAEMTDHIACKIEAELKNEIDFERLLHKTMMEVNPRKFQRNLLIQANLNAVKEFFGNIGDLRLVVKSIAMTFIIGSFINLFSKNTPEFAETALKSAFSIAYFLGFILILWANKYIRNSRLLTTGTVFFFIATFSQFFLKLERLAWTGASNHQLLFFMTACFSFILCSGYANLFRQFKKLKTA
;
A
#
# COMPACT_ATOMS: atom_id res chain seq x y z
N MET A 1 16.72 -22.57 15.96
CA MET A 1 15.78 -23.44 15.22
C MET A 1 16.20 -24.87 15.43
N MET A 2 15.29 -25.71 15.92
CA MET A 2 15.48 -27.15 16.08
C MET A 2 15.20 -27.90 14.77
N LEU A 3 14.50 -27.28 13.82
CA LEU A 3 14.25 -27.85 12.50
C LEU A 3 15.47 -27.78 11.59
N SER A 4 15.73 -28.86 10.85
CA SER A 4 16.77 -28.88 9.83
C SER A 4 16.36 -28.06 8.59
N PRO A 5 17.33 -27.57 7.80
CA PRO A 5 17.04 -26.86 6.55
C PRO A 5 16.14 -27.67 5.59
N GLU A 6 16.33 -28.99 5.55
CA GLU A 6 15.51 -29.89 4.72
C GLU A 6 14.05 -29.95 5.19
N GLN A 7 13.81 -29.94 6.51
CA GLN A 7 12.46 -29.91 7.08
C GLN A 7 11.75 -28.59 6.74
N ILE A 8 12.47 -27.46 6.78
CA ILE A 8 11.93 -26.14 6.36
C ILE A 8 11.60 -26.14 4.86
N ILE A 9 12.44 -26.76 4.02
CA ILE A 9 12.15 -26.91 2.59
C ILE A 9 10.87 -27.73 2.37
N ARG A 10 10.68 -28.83 3.10
CA ARG A 10 9.46 -29.66 3.03
C ARG A 10 8.20 -28.88 3.44
N ILE A 11 8.27 -28.08 4.51
CA ILE A 11 7.17 -27.19 4.93
C ILE A 11 6.81 -26.24 3.78
N ASN A 12 7.80 -25.54 3.22
CA ASN A 12 7.62 -24.62 2.10
C ASN A 12 6.98 -25.30 0.88
N GLN A 13 7.41 -26.51 0.53
CA GLN A 13 6.83 -27.28 -0.58
C GLN A 13 5.35 -27.59 -0.33
N LYS A 14 4.99 -28.09 0.86
CA LYS A 14 3.59 -28.39 1.21
C LYS A 14 2.71 -27.13 1.23
N ILE A 15 3.26 -25.97 1.63
CA ILE A 15 2.53 -24.69 1.61
C ILE A 15 2.28 -24.20 0.18
N ARG A 16 3.30 -24.28 -0.70
CA ARG A 16 3.17 -23.85 -2.11
C ARG A 16 2.09 -24.63 -2.86
N LEU A 17 1.93 -25.92 -2.58
CA LEU A 17 0.86 -26.75 -3.15
C LEU A 17 -0.55 -26.23 -2.80
N ARG A 18 -0.69 -25.46 -1.71
CA ARG A 18 -1.97 -24.89 -1.27
C ARG A 18 -2.29 -23.51 -1.84
N ARG A 19 -1.59 -23.09 -2.91
CA ARG A 19 -1.85 -21.87 -3.69
C ARG A 19 -1.74 -20.55 -2.90
N VAL A 20 -0.79 -20.45 -1.97
CA VAL A 20 -0.44 -19.15 -1.35
C VAL A 20 0.18 -18.24 -2.41
N LYS A 21 -0.43 -17.06 -2.62
CA LYS A 21 -0.13 -16.21 -3.79
C LYS A 21 1.13 -15.35 -3.60
N TYR A 22 1.41 -14.93 -2.37
CA TYR A 22 2.43 -13.94 -2.04
C TYR A 22 3.63 -14.56 -1.33
N ASN A 23 4.83 -14.11 -1.67
CA ASN A 23 6.08 -14.69 -1.19
C ASN A 23 6.31 -14.38 0.30
N ASP A 24 6.01 -13.16 0.72
CA ASP A 24 6.10 -12.72 2.12
C ASP A 24 5.11 -13.48 3.02
N ILE A 25 3.88 -13.67 2.55
CA ILE A 25 2.88 -14.49 3.27
C ILE A 25 3.30 -15.96 3.32
N CYS A 26 3.92 -16.49 2.26
CA CYS A 26 4.44 -17.84 2.26
C CYS A 26 5.55 -18.00 3.32
N ALA A 27 6.47 -17.02 3.42
CA ALA A 27 7.53 -17.03 4.43
C ALA A 27 6.97 -16.98 5.86
N GLU A 28 6.00 -16.10 6.11
CA GLU A 28 5.36 -15.96 7.43
C GLU A 28 4.54 -17.20 7.81
N MET A 29 3.89 -17.85 6.83
CA MET A 29 3.18 -19.10 7.05
C MET A 29 4.14 -20.27 7.33
N THR A 30 5.30 -20.30 6.67
CA THR A 30 6.35 -21.29 6.92
C THR A 30 6.89 -21.15 8.33
N ASP A 31 7.18 -19.92 8.77
CA ASP A 31 7.64 -19.62 10.13
C ASP A 31 6.60 -20.03 11.19
N HIS A 32 5.33 -19.67 10.97
CA HIS A 32 4.23 -20.06 11.86
C HIS A 32 4.10 -21.59 12.01
N ILE A 33 4.22 -22.33 10.90
CA ILE A 33 4.17 -23.80 10.93
C ILE A 33 5.44 -24.37 11.57
N ALA A 34 6.61 -23.81 11.27
CA ALA A 34 7.88 -24.21 11.85
C ALA A 34 7.86 -24.07 13.38
N CYS A 35 7.46 -22.91 13.91
CA CYS A 35 7.36 -22.68 15.36
C CYS A 35 6.36 -23.63 16.03
N LYS A 36 5.21 -23.91 15.40
CA LYS A 36 4.24 -24.89 15.92
C LYS A 36 4.82 -26.29 16.01
N ILE A 37 5.56 -26.71 14.98
CA ILE A 37 6.21 -28.02 14.97
C ILE A 37 7.31 -28.04 16.03
N GLU A 38 8.17 -27.03 16.10
CA GLU A 38 9.24 -26.92 17.10
C GLU A 38 8.72 -26.99 18.54
N ALA A 39 7.57 -26.38 18.82
CA ALA A 39 6.95 -26.41 20.15
C ALA A 39 6.47 -27.82 20.56
N GLU A 40 6.12 -28.68 19.61
CA GLU A 40 5.64 -30.05 19.86
C GLU A 40 6.71 -31.12 19.56
N LEU A 41 7.85 -30.74 18.99
CA LEU A 41 8.89 -31.66 18.53
C LEU A 41 9.69 -32.22 19.71
N LYS A 42 9.50 -33.52 19.97
CA LYS A 42 10.29 -34.25 20.97
C LYS A 42 11.43 -35.06 20.36
N ASN A 43 11.24 -35.61 19.15
CA ASN A 43 12.20 -36.39 18.37
C ASN A 43 11.97 -36.19 16.86
N GLU A 44 12.99 -36.46 16.01
CA GLU A 44 12.88 -36.29 14.55
C GLU A 44 11.78 -37.15 13.89
N ILE A 45 11.51 -38.33 14.46
CA ILE A 45 10.51 -39.29 13.95
C ILE A 45 9.09 -38.70 13.98
N ASP A 46 8.84 -37.71 14.86
CA ASP A 46 7.54 -37.06 15.00
C ASP A 46 7.26 -35.97 13.95
N PHE A 47 8.28 -35.56 13.18
CA PHE A 47 8.16 -34.41 12.28
C PHE A 47 7.04 -34.57 11.25
N GLU A 48 6.98 -35.68 10.50
CA GLU A 48 5.96 -35.84 9.45
C GLU A 48 4.54 -35.92 10.03
N ARG A 49 4.38 -36.52 11.20
CA ARG A 49 3.10 -36.57 11.93
C ARG A 49 2.67 -35.17 12.36
N LEU A 50 3.56 -34.40 12.98
CA LEU A 50 3.31 -33.03 13.43
C LEU A 50 3.06 -32.09 12.25
N LEU A 51 3.80 -32.25 11.15
CA LEU A 51 3.60 -31.51 9.92
C LEU A 51 2.22 -31.79 9.33
N HIS A 52 1.81 -33.05 9.25
CA HIS A 52 0.49 -33.39 8.73
C HIS A 52 -0.63 -32.81 9.61
N LYS A 53 -0.54 -32.99 10.92
CA LYS A 53 -1.50 -32.45 11.91
C LYS A 53 -1.60 -30.92 11.78
N THR A 54 -0.47 -30.22 11.84
CA THR A 54 -0.43 -28.75 11.76
C THR A 54 -0.99 -28.24 10.43
N MET A 55 -0.69 -28.91 9.32
CA MET A 55 -1.23 -28.56 8.01
C MET A 55 -2.75 -28.80 7.93
N MET A 56 -3.33 -29.73 8.68
CA MET A 56 -4.79 -29.90 8.73
C MET A 56 -5.46 -28.78 9.53
N GLU A 57 -4.81 -28.30 10.59
CA GLU A 57 -5.33 -27.21 11.43
C GLU A 57 -5.22 -25.83 10.75
N VAL A 58 -4.14 -25.59 10.01
CA VAL A 58 -3.89 -24.28 9.38
C VAL A 58 -4.67 -24.18 8.08
N ASN A 59 -5.70 -23.31 8.07
CA ASN A 59 -6.40 -22.91 6.86
C ASN A 59 -5.62 -21.79 6.13
N PRO A 60 -4.97 -22.08 4.98
CA PRO A 60 -4.11 -21.10 4.30
C PRO A 60 -4.88 -19.89 3.77
N ARG A 61 -6.15 -20.08 3.36
CA ARG A 61 -6.99 -18.97 2.87
C ARG A 61 -7.31 -18.00 3.99
N LYS A 62 -7.66 -18.52 5.17
CA LYS A 62 -7.93 -17.69 6.36
C LYS A 62 -6.67 -16.96 6.81
N PHE A 63 -5.53 -17.66 6.85
CA PHE A 63 -4.23 -17.08 7.20
C PHE A 63 -3.84 -15.93 6.26
N GLN A 64 -3.86 -16.19 4.95
CA GLN A 64 -3.57 -15.18 3.93
C GLN A 64 -4.53 -13.98 4.02
N ARG A 65 -5.84 -14.22 4.20
CA ARG A 65 -6.83 -13.14 4.34
C ARG A 65 -6.53 -12.26 5.55
N ASN A 66 -6.22 -12.86 6.70
CA ASN A 66 -5.93 -12.10 7.92
C ASN A 66 -4.70 -11.21 7.75
N LEU A 67 -3.61 -11.74 7.19
CA LEU A 67 -2.39 -10.97 6.93
C LEU A 67 -2.63 -9.85 5.90
N LEU A 68 -3.40 -10.12 4.85
CA LEU A 68 -3.77 -9.08 3.87
C LEU A 68 -4.62 -7.97 4.51
N ILE A 69 -5.57 -8.30 5.37
CA ILE A 69 -6.37 -7.29 6.10
C ILE A 69 -5.45 -6.44 6.97
N GLN A 70 -4.57 -7.06 7.75
CA GLN A 70 -3.61 -6.33 8.58
C GLN A 70 -2.67 -5.46 7.75
N ALA A 71 -2.17 -5.97 6.62
CA ALA A 71 -1.34 -5.19 5.70
C ALA A 71 -2.10 -3.96 5.15
N ASN A 72 -3.39 -4.10 4.82
CA ASN A 72 -4.22 -2.99 4.34
C ASN A 72 -4.42 -1.94 5.43
N LEU A 73 -4.79 -2.38 6.64
CA LEU A 73 -4.97 -1.48 7.78
C LEU A 73 -3.68 -0.75 8.14
N ASN A 74 -2.54 -1.45 8.13
CA ASN A 74 -1.23 -0.85 8.37
C ASN A 74 -0.87 0.15 7.26
N ALA A 75 -1.12 -0.17 5.99
CA ALA A 75 -0.87 0.76 4.88
C ALA A 75 -1.74 2.03 4.99
N VAL A 76 -3.00 1.90 5.39
CA VAL A 76 -3.88 3.04 5.67
C VAL A 76 -3.35 3.88 6.83
N LYS A 77 -2.96 3.21 7.94
CA LYS A 77 -2.37 3.88 9.10
C LYS A 77 -1.07 4.60 8.75
N GLU A 78 -0.20 3.99 7.97
CA GLU A 78 1.04 4.62 7.47
C GLU A 78 0.74 5.82 6.58
N PHE A 79 -0.29 5.73 5.73
CA PHE A 79 -0.69 6.82 4.85
C PHE A 79 -1.16 8.06 5.62
N PHE A 80 -2.03 7.88 6.61
CA PHE A 80 -2.53 8.99 7.43
C PHE A 80 -1.52 9.41 8.50
N GLY A 81 -0.66 8.51 8.97
CA GLY A 81 0.45 8.84 9.87
C GLY A 81 1.43 9.85 9.27
N ASN A 82 1.55 9.89 7.93
CA ASN A 82 2.36 10.89 7.23
C ASN A 82 1.82 12.33 7.35
N ILE A 83 0.60 12.55 7.86
CA ILE A 83 0.11 13.91 8.17
C ILE A 83 1.00 14.56 9.23
N GLY A 84 1.52 13.79 10.19
CA GLY A 84 2.46 14.28 11.20
C GLY A 84 3.92 14.36 10.73
N ASP A 85 4.24 13.87 9.52
CA ASP A 85 5.59 13.92 8.97
C ASP A 85 5.85 15.30 8.36
N LEU A 86 6.45 16.19 9.15
CA LEU A 86 6.74 17.58 8.77
C LEU A 86 7.50 17.65 7.43
N ARG A 87 8.38 16.70 7.14
CA ARG A 87 9.16 16.68 5.89
C ARG A 87 8.25 16.45 4.69
N LEU A 88 7.26 15.57 4.81
CA LEU A 88 6.27 15.33 3.76
C LEU A 88 5.33 16.52 3.62
N VAL A 89 4.84 17.07 4.73
CA VAL A 89 3.98 18.25 4.72
C VAL A 89 4.66 19.44 4.03
N VAL A 90 5.92 19.74 4.35
CA VAL A 90 6.69 20.82 3.70
C VAL A 90 6.83 20.58 2.20
N LYS A 91 7.13 19.34 1.76
CA LYS A 91 7.19 19.00 0.34
C LYS A 91 5.85 19.18 -0.36
N SER A 92 4.76 18.77 0.29
CA SER A 92 3.41 18.94 -0.23
C SER A 92 3.03 20.40 -0.35
N ILE A 93 3.35 21.23 0.64
CA ILE A 93 3.14 22.68 0.60
C ILE A 93 3.95 23.30 -0.56
N ALA A 94 5.23 22.96 -0.70
CA ALA A 94 6.06 23.45 -1.80
C ALA A 94 5.49 23.07 -3.18
N MET A 95 5.08 21.81 -3.36
CA MET A 95 4.38 21.35 -4.57
C MET A 95 3.07 22.12 -4.81
N THR A 96 2.33 22.41 -3.73
CA THR A 96 1.08 23.17 -3.81
C THR A 96 1.31 24.58 -4.31
N PHE A 97 2.36 25.26 -3.84
CA PHE A 97 2.68 26.60 -4.33
C PHE A 97 3.07 26.56 -5.80
N ILE A 98 3.88 25.59 -6.23
CA ILE A 98 4.29 25.46 -7.63
C ILE A 98 3.04 25.21 -8.51
N ILE A 99 2.31 24.13 -8.23
CA ILE A 99 1.15 23.71 -9.05
C ILE A 99 0.01 24.73 -8.95
N GLY A 100 -0.28 25.21 -7.74
CA GLY A 100 -1.33 26.19 -7.47
C GLY A 100 -1.07 27.53 -8.15
N SER A 101 0.20 27.97 -8.26
CA SER A 101 0.53 29.18 -9.01
C SER A 101 0.24 29.03 -10.51
N PHE A 102 0.51 27.87 -11.10
CA PHE A 102 0.15 27.59 -12.50
C PHE A 102 -1.37 27.53 -12.71
N ILE A 103 -2.11 26.91 -11.80
CA ILE A 103 -3.58 26.80 -11.88
C ILE A 103 -4.25 28.16 -11.68
N ASN A 104 -3.66 29.01 -10.83
CA ASN A 104 -4.17 30.35 -10.55
C ASN A 104 -4.31 31.20 -11.82
N LEU A 105 -3.36 31.08 -12.76
CA LEU A 105 -3.38 31.80 -14.04
C LEU A 105 -4.69 31.60 -14.83
N PHE A 106 -5.34 30.44 -14.67
CA PHE A 106 -6.58 30.08 -15.36
C PHE A 106 -7.82 30.18 -14.44
N SER A 107 -7.62 30.22 -13.12
CA SER A 107 -8.70 30.13 -12.11
C SER A 107 -9.70 31.30 -12.12
N LYS A 108 -9.28 32.50 -12.54
CA LYS A 108 -10.11 33.71 -12.48
C LYS A 108 -11.15 33.77 -13.58
N ASN A 109 -10.83 33.23 -14.75
CA ASN A 109 -11.70 33.32 -15.94
C ASN A 109 -12.41 31.99 -16.22
N THR A 110 -11.81 30.85 -15.88
CA THR A 110 -12.36 29.51 -16.17
C THR A 110 -12.11 28.51 -15.01
N PRO A 111 -12.78 28.67 -13.85
CA PRO A 111 -12.54 27.84 -12.66
C PRO A 111 -12.86 26.35 -12.87
N GLU A 112 -13.88 26.03 -13.67
CA GLU A 112 -14.24 24.63 -14.00
C GLU A 112 -13.18 23.94 -14.85
N PHE A 113 -12.58 24.67 -15.79
CA PHE A 113 -11.45 24.18 -16.59
C PHE A 113 -10.23 23.94 -15.71
N ALA A 114 -9.94 24.87 -14.79
CA ALA A 114 -8.85 24.75 -13.83
C ALA A 114 -9.01 23.52 -12.91
N GLU A 115 -10.24 23.24 -12.43
CA GLU A 115 -10.54 22.02 -11.67
C GLU A 115 -10.29 20.76 -12.52
N THR A 116 -10.82 20.75 -13.74
CA THR A 116 -10.71 19.60 -14.66
C THR A 116 -9.25 19.30 -15.00
N ALA A 117 -8.46 20.33 -15.29
CA ALA A 117 -7.03 20.21 -15.56
C ALA A 117 -6.27 19.65 -14.35
N LEU A 118 -6.52 20.18 -13.14
CA LEU A 118 -5.91 19.71 -11.90
C LEU A 118 -6.20 18.22 -11.65
N LYS A 119 -7.47 17.83 -11.77
CA LYS A 119 -7.92 16.44 -11.58
C LYS A 119 -7.34 15.48 -12.61
N SER A 120 -7.27 15.92 -13.87
CA SER A 120 -6.68 15.15 -14.96
C SER A 120 -5.19 14.93 -14.72
N ALA A 121 -4.46 16.00 -14.37
CA ALA A 121 -3.04 15.92 -14.05
C ALA A 121 -2.76 15.01 -12.84
N PHE A 122 -3.55 15.14 -11.77
CA PHE A 122 -3.46 14.25 -10.62
C PHE A 122 -3.75 12.80 -11.00
N SER A 123 -4.75 12.57 -11.86
CA SER A 123 -5.10 11.23 -12.34
C SER A 123 -3.97 10.59 -13.10
N ILE A 124 -3.41 11.31 -14.07
CA ILE A 124 -2.21 10.87 -14.79
C ILE A 124 -1.08 10.55 -13.80
N ALA A 125 -0.85 11.41 -12.81
CA ALA A 125 0.20 11.20 -11.82
C ALA A 125 0.04 9.92 -11.01
N TYR A 126 -1.14 9.59 -10.47
CA TYR A 126 -1.29 8.35 -9.70
C TYR A 126 -1.40 7.09 -10.59
N PHE A 127 -1.95 7.20 -11.80
CA PHE A 127 -1.99 6.08 -12.76
C PHE A 127 -0.59 5.69 -13.24
N LEU A 128 0.28 6.66 -13.53
CA LEU A 128 1.68 6.40 -13.86
C LEU A 128 2.38 5.67 -12.71
N GLY A 129 2.15 6.10 -11.47
CA GLY A 129 2.65 5.41 -10.27
C GLY A 129 2.18 3.96 -10.17
N PHE A 130 0.90 3.72 -10.44
CA PHE A 130 0.34 2.37 -10.43
C PHE A 130 0.93 1.47 -11.53
N ILE A 131 1.09 2.00 -12.75
CA ILE A 131 1.73 1.29 -13.87
C ILE A 131 3.18 0.94 -13.53
N LEU A 132 3.95 1.85 -12.91
CA LEU A 132 5.31 1.57 -12.48
C LEU A 132 5.39 0.41 -11.47
N ILE A 133 4.42 0.29 -10.56
CA ILE A 133 4.33 -0.85 -9.62
C ILE A 133 4.05 -2.15 -10.38
N LEU A 134 3.14 -2.13 -11.36
CA LEU A 134 2.81 -3.30 -12.16
C LEU A 134 3.97 -3.71 -13.08
N TRP A 135 4.69 -2.74 -13.65
CA TRP A 135 5.82 -3.02 -14.52
C TRP A 135 7.00 -3.63 -13.76
N ALA A 136 7.15 -3.28 -12.47
CA ALA A 136 8.10 -3.88 -11.56
C ALA A 136 7.66 -5.30 -11.10
N ASN A 137 7.24 -6.16 -12.04
CA ASN A 137 6.60 -7.47 -11.88
C ASN A 137 7.27 -8.38 -10.83
N LYS A 138 8.59 -8.25 -10.65
CA LYS A 138 9.37 -8.91 -9.58
C LYS A 138 8.78 -8.70 -8.17
N TYR A 139 8.17 -7.53 -7.91
CA TYR A 139 7.68 -7.14 -6.60
C TYR A 139 6.15 -7.27 -6.44
N ILE A 140 5.39 -7.62 -7.49
CA ILE A 140 3.94 -7.88 -7.40
C ILE A 140 3.63 -9.06 -6.46
N ARG A 141 4.56 -10.00 -6.34
CA ARG A 141 4.43 -11.14 -5.42
C ARG A 141 4.67 -10.78 -3.96
N ASN A 142 4.97 -9.51 -3.65
CA ASN A 142 5.03 -9.01 -2.28
C ASN A 142 3.69 -8.38 -1.89
N SER A 143 3.04 -8.94 -0.87
CA SER A 143 1.72 -8.51 -0.45
C SER A 143 1.71 -7.08 0.09
N ARG A 144 2.76 -6.66 0.81
CA ARG A 144 2.87 -5.33 1.42
C ARG A 144 3.02 -4.22 0.37
N LEU A 145 3.85 -4.43 -0.65
CA LEU A 145 4.00 -3.46 -1.74
C LEU A 145 2.70 -3.30 -2.52
N LEU A 146 2.09 -4.42 -2.93
CA LEU A 146 0.82 -4.40 -3.66
C LEU A 146 -0.26 -3.69 -2.85
N THR A 147 -0.38 -4.04 -1.57
CA THR A 147 -1.35 -3.45 -0.64
C THR A 147 -1.15 -1.94 -0.49
N THR A 148 0.10 -1.49 -0.35
CA THR A 148 0.41 -0.05 -0.29
C THR A 148 -0.01 0.68 -1.57
N GLY A 149 0.27 0.07 -2.73
CA GLY A 149 -0.16 0.59 -4.03
C GLY A 149 -1.68 0.66 -4.18
N THR A 150 -2.39 -0.39 -3.76
CA THR A 150 -3.85 -0.44 -3.79
C THR A 150 -4.47 0.60 -2.86
N VAL A 151 -3.95 0.76 -1.64
CA VAL A 151 -4.43 1.78 -0.69
C VAL A 151 -4.19 3.19 -1.26
N PHE A 152 -3.00 3.46 -1.80
CA PHE A 152 -2.74 4.74 -2.46
C PHE A 152 -3.71 5.00 -3.61
N PHE A 153 -3.91 4.03 -4.50
CA PHE A 153 -4.85 4.14 -5.62
C PHE A 153 -6.29 4.37 -5.15
N PHE A 154 -6.71 3.67 -4.11
CA PHE A 154 -8.04 3.81 -3.53
C PHE A 154 -8.24 5.21 -2.95
N ILE A 155 -7.29 5.70 -2.13
CA ILE A 155 -7.36 7.05 -1.55
C ILE A 155 -7.34 8.12 -2.65
N ALA A 156 -6.49 7.96 -3.66
CA ALA A 156 -6.40 8.88 -4.80
C ALA A 156 -7.74 8.94 -5.57
N THR A 157 -8.29 7.79 -5.95
CA THR A 157 -9.59 7.72 -6.64
C THR A 157 -10.72 8.28 -5.79
N PHE A 158 -10.75 7.95 -4.49
CA PHE A 158 -11.78 8.47 -3.58
C PHE A 158 -11.68 10.00 -3.46
N SER A 159 -10.48 10.54 -3.33
CA SER A 159 -10.27 12.00 -3.25
C SER A 159 -10.79 12.77 -4.46
N GLN A 160 -10.72 12.19 -5.68
CA GLN A 160 -11.28 12.79 -6.90
C GLN A 160 -12.81 12.96 -6.80
N PHE A 161 -13.48 12.05 -6.10
CA PHE A 161 -14.92 12.11 -5.89
C PHE A 161 -15.30 13.18 -4.87
N PHE A 162 -14.58 13.28 -3.74
CA PHE A 162 -14.91 14.23 -2.66
C PHE A 162 -14.50 15.67 -2.97
N LEU A 163 -13.33 15.86 -3.58
CA LEU A 163 -12.79 17.18 -3.87
C LEU A 163 -13.36 17.68 -5.20
N LYS A 164 -14.52 18.33 -5.18
CA LYS A 164 -15.12 19.05 -6.32
C LYS A 164 -15.42 20.49 -5.91
N LEU A 165 -15.28 21.46 -6.82
CA LEU A 165 -15.57 22.85 -6.49
C LEU A 165 -17.01 23.04 -6.04
N GLU A 166 -17.97 22.49 -6.79
CA GLU A 166 -19.40 22.55 -6.46
C GLU A 166 -19.69 22.06 -5.03
N ARG A 167 -19.04 20.94 -4.62
CA ARG A 167 -19.20 20.37 -3.28
C ARG A 167 -18.45 21.12 -2.19
N LEU A 168 -17.52 22.00 -2.54
CA LEU A 168 -16.77 22.82 -1.60
C LEU A 168 -17.29 24.26 -1.55
N ALA A 169 -18.09 24.68 -2.55
CA ALA A 169 -18.68 26.00 -2.64
C ALA A 169 -19.59 26.36 -1.44
N TRP A 170 -20.18 25.35 -0.77
CA TRP A 170 -20.95 25.55 0.47
C TRP A 170 -20.15 26.21 1.60
N THR A 171 -18.81 26.16 1.57
CA THR A 171 -17.94 26.80 2.56
C THR A 171 -17.90 28.33 2.44
N GLY A 172 -18.47 28.91 1.36
CA GLY A 172 -18.43 30.34 1.09
C GLY A 172 -17.06 30.87 0.65
N ALA A 173 -16.06 30.01 0.51
CA ALA A 173 -14.73 30.38 0.03
C ALA A 173 -14.73 30.70 -1.48
N SER A 174 -13.79 31.53 -1.91
CA SER A 174 -13.61 31.83 -3.34
C SER A 174 -13.11 30.60 -4.11
N ASN A 175 -13.48 30.50 -5.39
CA ASN A 175 -13.02 29.42 -6.28
C ASN A 175 -11.49 29.26 -6.27
N HIS A 176 -10.77 30.37 -6.15
CA HIS A 176 -9.31 30.39 -6.05
C HIS A 176 -8.80 29.66 -4.80
N GLN A 177 -9.34 30.00 -3.64
CA GLN A 177 -8.99 29.37 -2.36
C GLN A 177 -9.32 27.89 -2.38
N LEU A 178 -10.48 27.53 -2.96
CA LEU A 178 -10.90 26.14 -3.09
C LEU A 178 -9.98 25.32 -4.00
N LEU A 179 -9.55 25.88 -5.15
CA LEU A 179 -8.58 25.24 -6.04
C LEU A 179 -7.22 25.07 -5.37
N PHE A 180 -6.76 26.06 -4.60
CA PHE A 180 -5.52 25.95 -3.82
C PHE A 180 -5.62 24.84 -2.76
N PHE A 181 -6.74 24.78 -2.05
CA PHE A 181 -7.01 23.73 -1.07
C PHE A 181 -7.02 22.34 -1.73
N MET A 182 -7.74 22.18 -2.85
CA MET A 182 -7.74 20.92 -3.61
C MET A 182 -6.33 20.53 -4.06
N THR A 183 -5.55 21.50 -4.55
CA THR A 183 -4.14 21.29 -4.93
C THR A 183 -3.30 20.83 -3.74
N ALA A 184 -3.53 21.40 -2.56
CA ALA A 184 -2.87 20.99 -1.32
C ALA A 184 -3.17 19.54 -0.95
N CYS A 185 -4.45 19.16 -0.99
CA CYS A 185 -4.88 17.79 -0.72
C CYS A 185 -4.27 16.81 -1.73
N PHE A 186 -4.32 17.12 -3.03
CA PHE A 186 -3.75 16.26 -4.06
C PHE A 186 -2.23 16.14 -3.94
N SER A 187 -1.53 17.23 -3.68
CA SER A 187 -0.08 17.23 -3.46
C SER A 187 0.29 16.37 -2.24
N PHE A 188 -0.47 16.48 -1.15
CA PHE A 188 -0.29 15.63 0.03
C PHE A 188 -0.50 14.15 -0.29
N ILE A 189 -1.58 13.81 -1.00
CA ILE A 189 -1.90 12.43 -1.36
C ILE A 189 -0.78 11.83 -2.22
N LEU A 190 -0.29 12.56 -3.23
CA LEU A 190 0.82 12.09 -4.07
C LEU A 190 2.11 11.92 -3.23
N CYS A 191 2.51 12.93 -2.45
CA CYS A 191 3.73 12.85 -1.65
C CYS A 191 3.68 11.70 -0.64
N SER A 192 2.57 11.55 0.09
CA SER A 192 2.38 10.47 1.08
C SER A 192 2.36 9.09 0.41
N GLY A 193 1.58 8.94 -0.66
CA GLY A 193 1.46 7.70 -1.41
C GLY A 193 2.80 7.23 -1.97
N TYR A 194 3.52 8.12 -2.67
CA TYR A 194 4.83 7.80 -3.22
C TYR A 194 5.88 7.56 -2.13
N ALA A 195 5.87 8.32 -1.03
CA ALA A 195 6.81 8.09 0.08
C ALA A 195 6.64 6.68 0.67
N ASN A 196 5.40 6.23 0.89
CA ASN A 196 5.13 4.89 1.41
C ASN A 196 5.55 3.80 0.40
N LEU A 197 5.25 3.98 -0.88
CA LEU A 197 5.70 3.08 -1.93
C LEU A 197 7.23 2.97 -1.98
N PHE A 198 7.94 4.09 -1.99
CA PHE A 198 9.41 4.10 -2.01
C PHE A 198 10.01 3.46 -0.76
N ARG A 199 9.41 3.67 0.43
CA ARG A 199 9.82 2.99 1.67
C ARG A 199 9.71 1.46 1.52
N GLN A 200 8.62 0.95 0.97
CA GLN A 200 8.44 -0.49 0.74
C GLN A 200 9.41 -1.03 -0.33
N PHE A 201 9.61 -0.31 -1.44
CA PHE A 201 10.62 -0.69 -2.45
C PHE A 201 12.03 -0.76 -1.86
N LYS A 202 12.41 0.19 -0.98
CA LYS A 202 13.73 0.19 -0.34
C LYS A 202 13.92 -1.02 0.57
N LYS A 203 12.89 -1.39 1.35
CA LYS A 203 12.89 -2.60 2.18
C LYS A 203 13.10 -3.86 1.34
N LEU A 204 12.52 -3.92 0.13
CA LEU A 204 12.66 -5.06 -0.77
C LEU A 204 14.01 -5.14 -1.51
N LYS A 205 14.75 -4.03 -1.61
CA LYS A 205 16.12 -4.03 -2.15
C LYS A 205 17.18 -4.40 -1.11
N THR A 206 16.84 -4.32 0.17
CA THR A 206 17.76 -4.55 1.30
C THR A 206 17.54 -5.89 1.99
N ALA A 207 16.49 -6.62 1.61
CA ALA A 207 16.18 -7.99 2.02
C ALA A 207 16.57 -8.97 0.91
#